data_AF-A0A0A8EBA7-F1
#
_entry.id   AF-A0A0A8EBA7-F1
#
_cell.length_a   1.000
_cell.length_b   1.000
_cell.length_c   1.000
_cell.angle_alpha   90.00
_cell.angle_beta   90.00
_cell.angle_gamma   90.00
#
_symmetry.space_group_name_H-M   'P 1'
#
loop_
_entity.id
_entity.type
_entity.pdbx_description
1 polymer ?
#
loop_
_entity_poly.entity_id
_entity_poly.type
_entity_poly.pdbx_seq_one_letter_code
_entity_poly.pdbx_strand_id
1 'polypeptide(L)'
;MPKNPPESMQHHLRQRLNAHAAERWPQLARVHVRFRTGFAYLAGELKDGERVPLCRLRFTGVLHTWGFALYQAGNDSYRDGILPSGLPAGSAEEALDCAGDLYLKPHAPGGSGPARVPAGLVLLVGPPASGKTSFVRALIAGGQIDADAVVSSDEIRAELFGTSPTEADSDADPDAADARIFEERDRRIVARLAAGHTAVAESTNVTSQARA
;
A
#
# COMPACT_ATOMS: atom_id res chain seq x y z
N MET A 1 3.74 -28.15 -17.66
CA MET A 1 4.02 -26.70 -17.91
C MET A 1 2.81 -26.08 -18.58
N PRO A 2 2.31 -24.93 -18.12
CA PRO A 2 1.18 -24.26 -18.79
C PRO A 2 1.61 -23.87 -20.22
N LYS A 3 0.84 -24.32 -21.21
CA LYS A 3 1.08 -23.97 -22.62
C LYS A 3 0.67 -22.52 -22.85
N ASN A 4 1.34 -21.85 -23.77
CA ASN A 4 0.86 -20.55 -24.23
C ASN A 4 -0.58 -20.70 -24.78
N PRO A 5 -1.43 -19.70 -24.60
CA PRO A 5 -2.71 -19.65 -25.28
C PRO A 5 -2.50 -19.71 -26.80
N PRO A 6 -3.43 -20.29 -27.58
CA PRO A 6 -3.36 -20.33 -29.04
C PRO A 6 -3.11 -18.94 -29.65
N GLU A 7 -2.43 -18.87 -30.79
CA GLU A 7 -2.07 -17.59 -31.43
C GLU A 7 -3.28 -16.71 -31.74
N SER A 8 -4.41 -17.31 -32.15
CA SER A 8 -5.68 -16.60 -32.34
C SER A 8 -6.15 -15.90 -31.07
N MET A 9 -6.03 -16.58 -29.92
CA MET A 9 -6.35 -16.01 -28.61
C MET A 9 -5.36 -14.92 -28.21
N GLN A 10 -4.07 -15.09 -28.51
CA GLN A 10 -3.05 -14.05 -28.27
C GLN A 10 -3.34 -12.78 -29.08
N HIS A 11 -3.71 -12.94 -30.35
CA HIS A 11 -4.07 -11.84 -31.23
C HIS A 11 -5.33 -11.12 -30.72
N HIS A 12 -6.38 -11.89 -30.41
CA HIS A 12 -7.63 -11.36 -29.89
C HIS A 12 -7.45 -10.65 -28.54
N LEU A 13 -6.61 -11.19 -27.65
CA LEU A 13 -6.28 -10.55 -26.37
C LEU A 13 -5.62 -9.19 -26.58
N ARG A 14 -4.64 -9.09 -27.50
CA ARG A 14 -3.98 -7.82 -27.82
C ARG A 14 -4.97 -6.79 -28.34
N GLN A 15 -5.86 -7.18 -29.24
CA GLN A 15 -6.87 -6.29 -29.81
C GLN A 15 -7.81 -5.76 -28.72
N ARG A 16 -8.38 -6.66 -27.91
CA ARG A 16 -9.30 -6.29 -26.83
C ARG A 16 -8.66 -5.34 -25.80
N LEU A 17 -7.45 -5.66 -25.34
CA LEU A 17 -6.75 -4.80 -24.37
C LEU A 17 -6.42 -3.43 -24.93
N ASN A 18 -6.04 -3.33 -26.21
CA ASN A 18 -5.76 -2.03 -26.83
C ASN A 18 -7.03 -1.22 -27.09
N ALA A 19 -8.14 -1.87 -27.46
CA ALA A 19 -9.44 -1.20 -27.59
C ALA A 19 -9.91 -0.65 -26.23
N HIS A 20 -9.88 -1.49 -25.19
CA HIS A 20 -10.23 -1.09 -23.82
C HIS A 20 -9.33 0.03 -23.29
N ALA A 21 -8.01 -0.05 -23.56
CA ALA A 21 -7.06 0.98 -23.19
C ALA A 21 -7.33 2.32 -23.89
N ALA A 22 -7.71 2.31 -25.17
CA ALA A 22 -8.04 3.52 -25.89
C ALA A 22 -9.26 4.25 -25.29
N GLU A 23 -10.23 3.50 -24.76
CA GLU A 23 -11.43 4.05 -24.12
C GLU A 23 -11.15 4.57 -22.70
N ARG A 24 -10.38 3.82 -21.90
CA ARG A 24 -10.24 4.08 -20.46
C ARG A 24 -8.93 4.75 -20.05
N TRP A 25 -7.89 4.64 -20.87
CA TRP A 25 -6.52 5.04 -20.57
C TRP A 25 -5.96 5.95 -21.68
N PRO A 26 -6.53 7.17 -21.88
CA PRO A 26 -6.18 8.06 -23.01
C PRO A 26 -4.73 8.55 -23.01
N GLN A 27 -3.99 8.38 -21.91
CA GLN A 27 -2.56 8.68 -21.81
C GLN A 27 -1.67 7.57 -22.42
N LEU A 28 -2.20 6.35 -22.58
CA LEU A 28 -1.48 5.27 -23.25
C LEU A 28 -1.50 5.47 -24.77
N ALA A 29 -0.35 5.32 -25.39
CA ALA A 29 -0.24 5.10 -26.82
C ALA A 29 -0.60 3.65 -27.20
N ARG A 30 -0.19 2.67 -26.38
CA ARG A 30 -0.46 1.24 -26.63
C ARG A 30 -0.30 0.38 -25.38
N VAL A 31 -1.01 -0.74 -25.33
CA VAL A 31 -0.69 -1.86 -24.42
C VAL A 31 0.11 -2.92 -25.18
N HIS A 32 1.32 -3.21 -24.69
CA HIS A 32 2.16 -4.28 -25.17
C HIS A 32 1.89 -5.57 -24.41
N VAL A 33 1.69 -6.66 -25.15
CA VAL A 33 1.43 -7.98 -24.59
C VAL A 33 2.46 -8.98 -25.12
N ARG A 34 3.33 -9.45 -24.23
CA ARG A 34 4.36 -10.45 -24.53
C ARG A 34 3.97 -11.79 -23.90
N PHE A 35 3.95 -12.86 -24.69
CA PHE A 35 3.64 -14.20 -24.19
C PHE A 35 4.89 -15.02 -23.92
N ARG A 36 4.95 -15.68 -22.75
CA ARG A 36 6.03 -16.60 -22.37
C ARG A 36 5.51 -17.64 -21.38
N THR A 37 5.68 -18.91 -21.70
CA THR A 37 5.44 -20.06 -20.79
C THR A 37 4.06 -20.03 -20.10
N GLY A 38 2.99 -19.79 -20.85
CA GLY A 38 1.63 -19.75 -20.33
C GLY A 38 1.24 -18.43 -19.66
N PHE A 39 2.09 -17.40 -19.74
CA PHE A 39 1.82 -16.07 -19.21
C PHE A 39 1.79 -15.02 -20.32
N ALA A 40 0.95 -14.01 -20.13
CA ALA A 40 0.96 -12.76 -20.90
C ALA A 40 1.45 -11.63 -19.99
N TYR A 41 2.52 -10.94 -20.38
CA TYR A 41 3.11 -9.82 -19.66
C TYR A 41 2.62 -8.53 -20.31
N LEU A 42 1.97 -7.68 -19.53
CA LEU A 42 1.35 -6.43 -19.98
C LEU A 42 2.22 -5.25 -19.56
N ALA A 43 2.53 -4.38 -20.51
CA ALA A 43 3.15 -3.09 -20.27
C ALA A 43 2.38 -2.00 -21.02
N GLY A 44 2.19 -0.85 -20.39
CA GLY A 44 1.64 0.36 -21.02
C GLY A 44 2.76 1.18 -21.64
N GLU A 45 2.64 1.55 -22.91
CA GLU A 45 3.46 2.58 -23.54
C GLU A 45 2.72 3.91 -23.45
N LEU A 46 3.31 4.88 -22.76
CA LEU A 46 2.81 6.25 -22.66
C LEU A 46 3.05 7.00 -23.98
N LYS A 47 2.34 8.11 -24.18
CA LYS A 47 2.45 8.94 -25.40
C LYS A 47 3.83 9.56 -25.63
N ASP A 48 4.66 9.67 -24.59
CA ASP A 48 6.06 10.09 -24.66
C ASP A 48 7.03 8.94 -25.00
N GLY A 49 6.51 7.71 -25.12
CA GLY A 49 7.27 6.51 -25.44
C GLY A 49 7.78 5.74 -24.21
N GLU A 50 7.56 6.24 -22.98
CA GLU A 50 7.91 5.50 -21.77
C GLU A 50 7.10 4.19 -21.67
N ARG A 51 7.75 3.11 -21.23
CA ARG A 51 7.10 1.82 -21.02
C ARG A 51 7.05 1.46 -19.55
N VAL A 52 5.84 1.35 -19.03
CA VAL A 52 5.55 1.00 -17.65
C VAL A 52 5.06 -0.45 -17.58
N PRO A 53 5.75 -1.37 -16.87
CA PRO A 53 5.24 -2.71 -16.63
C PRO A 53 4.01 -2.66 -15.71
N LEU A 54 2.94 -3.38 -16.07
CA LEU A 54 1.65 -3.27 -15.38
C LEU A 54 1.32 -4.54 -14.59
N CYS A 55 1.09 -5.64 -15.31
CA CYS A 55 0.65 -6.89 -14.71
C CYS A 55 1.02 -8.09 -15.59
N ARG A 56 0.85 -9.28 -15.03
CA ARG A 56 1.04 -10.56 -15.70
C ARG A 56 -0.23 -11.38 -15.57
N LEU A 57 -0.71 -11.87 -16.70
CA LEU A 57 -1.87 -12.74 -16.81
C LEU A 57 -1.41 -14.19 -16.97
N ARG A 58 -1.94 -15.10 -16.17
CA ARG A 58 -1.70 -16.55 -16.28
C ARG A 58 -2.83 -17.21 -17.04
N PHE A 59 -2.50 -17.89 -18.13
CA PHE A 59 -3.46 -18.73 -18.85
C PHE A 59 -3.69 -20.03 -18.07
N THR A 60 -4.95 -20.30 -17.72
CA THR A 60 -5.36 -21.50 -16.96
C THR A 60 -6.07 -22.53 -17.84
N GLY A 61 -6.22 -22.27 -19.13
CA GLY A 61 -7.01 -23.10 -20.05
C GLY A 61 -8.47 -22.67 -20.18
N VAL A 62 -8.94 -21.73 -19.34
CA VAL A 62 -10.28 -21.16 -19.42
C VAL A 62 -10.25 -19.93 -20.32
N LEU A 63 -11.20 -19.88 -21.26
CA LEU A 63 -11.33 -18.74 -22.16
C LEU A 63 -11.77 -17.50 -21.38
N HIS A 64 -11.18 -16.34 -21.69
CA HIS A 64 -11.47 -15.03 -21.08
C HIS A 64 -11.15 -14.86 -19.58
N THR A 65 -10.81 -15.91 -18.84
CA THR A 65 -10.42 -15.83 -17.42
C THR A 65 -8.93 -16.05 -17.24
N TRP A 66 -8.26 -15.09 -16.60
CA TRP A 66 -6.82 -15.07 -16.42
C TRP A 66 -6.46 -14.96 -14.95
N GLY A 67 -5.49 -15.75 -14.49
CA GLY A 67 -4.90 -15.52 -13.18
C GLY A 67 -4.13 -14.20 -13.19
N PHE A 68 -4.20 -13.44 -12.10
CA PHE A 68 -3.71 -12.07 -12.05
C PHE A 68 -2.49 -11.92 -11.13
N ALA A 69 -1.48 -11.18 -11.61
CA ALA A 69 -0.34 -10.76 -10.82
C ALA A 69 0.05 -9.32 -11.15
N LEU A 70 0.27 -8.49 -10.14
CA LEU A 70 0.73 -7.11 -10.28
C LEU A 70 2.24 -7.07 -10.43
N TYR A 71 2.74 -6.15 -11.25
CA TYR A 71 4.16 -5.81 -11.28
C TYR A 71 4.61 -5.26 -9.92
N GLN A 72 5.86 -5.45 -9.55
CA GLN A 72 6.49 -4.89 -8.35
C GLN A 72 7.84 -4.29 -8.73
N ALA A 73 7.94 -2.95 -8.69
CA ALA A 73 9.14 -2.23 -9.11
C ALA A 73 10.36 -2.54 -8.23
N GLY A 74 10.17 -2.75 -6.93
CA GLY A 74 11.27 -2.92 -5.97
C GLY A 74 12.17 -4.14 -6.22
N ASN A 75 11.68 -5.16 -6.92
CA ASN A 75 12.43 -6.38 -7.23
C ASN A 75 12.22 -6.87 -8.67
N ASP A 76 11.68 -6.01 -9.56
CA ASP A 76 11.35 -6.31 -10.95
C ASP A 76 10.59 -7.64 -11.13
N SER A 77 9.59 -7.88 -10.28
CA SER A 77 8.86 -9.15 -10.23
C SER A 77 7.36 -8.97 -10.43
N TYR A 78 6.64 -10.09 -10.53
CA TYR A 78 5.18 -10.11 -10.59
C TYR A 78 4.65 -10.95 -9.43
N ARG A 79 3.82 -10.33 -8.60
CA ARG A 79 3.22 -10.97 -7.42
C ARG A 79 1.73 -11.20 -7.65
N ASP A 80 1.28 -12.42 -7.39
CA ASP A 80 -0.13 -12.78 -7.49
C ASP A 80 -0.98 -11.83 -6.63
N GLY A 81 -2.11 -11.38 -7.19
CA GLY A 81 -2.96 -10.36 -6.59
C GLY A 81 -4.43 -10.74 -6.64
N ILE A 82 -5.25 -9.91 -6.00
CA ILE A 82 -6.71 -10.04 -5.98
C ILE A 82 -7.29 -8.86 -6.78
N LEU A 83 -8.18 -9.17 -7.70
CA LEU A 83 -8.89 -8.17 -8.51
C LEU A 83 -9.98 -7.46 -7.66
N PRO A 84 -10.51 -6.31 -8.10
CA PRO A 84 -11.59 -5.61 -7.39
C PRO A 84 -12.84 -6.47 -7.12
N SER A 85 -13.08 -7.49 -7.93
CA SER A 85 -14.11 -8.51 -7.71
C SER A 85 -13.88 -9.40 -6.46
N GLY A 86 -12.71 -9.33 -5.83
CA GLY A 86 -12.32 -10.19 -4.70
C GLY A 86 -11.74 -11.54 -5.13
N LEU A 87 -11.56 -11.78 -6.43
CA LEU A 87 -11.05 -13.04 -6.98
C LEU A 87 -9.58 -12.93 -7.45
N PRO A 88 -8.80 -14.02 -7.40
CA PRO A 88 -7.42 -14.05 -7.91
C PRO A 88 -7.32 -14.16 -9.44
N ALA A 89 -8.48 -14.23 -10.12
CA ALA A 89 -8.58 -14.37 -11.56
C ALA A 89 -9.85 -13.70 -12.06
N GLY A 90 -9.79 -13.16 -13.27
CA GLY A 90 -10.90 -12.43 -13.87
C GLY A 90 -10.62 -12.12 -15.34
N SER A 91 -11.32 -11.12 -15.87
CA SER A 91 -11.10 -10.70 -17.25
C SER A 91 -9.75 -10.00 -17.43
N ALA A 92 -9.24 -9.99 -18.67
CA ALA A 92 -7.99 -9.30 -18.96
C ALA A 92 -8.11 -7.78 -18.83
N GLU A 93 -9.28 -7.24 -19.15
CA GLU A 93 -9.64 -5.83 -19.03
C GLU A 93 -9.74 -5.39 -17.57
N GLU A 94 -10.39 -6.18 -16.71
CA GLU A 94 -10.42 -5.92 -15.26
C GLU A 94 -9.01 -5.91 -14.66
N ALA A 95 -8.15 -6.84 -15.09
CA ALA A 95 -6.74 -6.87 -14.69
C ALA A 95 -5.94 -5.67 -15.20
N LEU A 96 -6.21 -5.20 -16.41
CA LEU A 96 -5.62 -3.98 -16.97
C LEU A 96 -6.07 -2.76 -16.17
N ASP A 97 -7.36 -2.66 -15.84
CA ASP A 97 -7.90 -1.55 -15.07
C ASP A 97 -7.35 -1.52 -13.65
N CYS A 98 -7.26 -2.68 -13.00
CA CYS A 98 -6.66 -2.80 -11.67
C CYS A 98 -5.20 -2.32 -11.67
N ALA A 99 -4.40 -2.71 -12.66
CA ALA A 99 -3.01 -2.27 -12.76
C ALA A 99 -2.88 -0.80 -13.22
N GLY A 100 -3.73 -0.35 -14.14
CA GLY A 100 -3.75 1.02 -14.63
C GLY A 100 -4.15 2.02 -13.55
N ASP A 101 -5.12 1.66 -12.70
CA ASP A 101 -5.53 2.48 -11.57
C ASP A 101 -4.39 2.74 -10.58
N LEU A 102 -3.46 1.78 -10.47
CA LEU A 102 -2.29 1.88 -9.61
C LEU A 102 -1.12 2.63 -10.27
N TYR A 103 -0.83 2.35 -11.54
CA TYR A 103 0.41 2.80 -12.19
C TYR A 103 0.24 3.95 -13.18
N LEU A 104 -0.95 4.10 -13.77
CA LEU A 104 -1.17 5.00 -14.90
C LEU A 104 -2.06 6.17 -14.55
N LYS A 105 -2.92 6.06 -13.52
CA LYS A 105 -3.59 7.23 -12.99
C LYS A 105 -2.52 8.18 -12.51
N PRO A 106 -2.45 9.41 -13.06
CA PRO A 106 -1.64 10.43 -12.45
C PRO A 106 -2.18 10.57 -11.02
N HIS A 107 -1.35 10.26 -10.02
CA HIS A 107 -1.46 11.00 -8.78
C HIS A 107 -1.41 12.46 -9.24
N ALA A 108 -2.53 13.19 -9.07
CA ALA A 108 -2.64 14.60 -9.47
C ALA A 108 -1.29 15.24 -9.22
N PRO A 109 -0.66 15.89 -10.24
CA PRO A 109 0.75 16.27 -10.19
C PRO A 109 1.00 16.80 -8.80
N GLY A 110 1.73 16.01 -8.01
CA GLY A 110 2.00 16.40 -6.65
C GLY A 110 2.59 17.77 -6.78
N GLY A 111 1.91 18.79 -6.25
CA GLY A 111 2.60 20.02 -5.93
C GLY A 111 3.75 19.55 -5.06
N SER A 112 4.95 19.52 -5.64
CA SER A 112 6.23 18.95 -5.19
C SER A 112 6.34 18.76 -3.67
N GLY A 113 5.57 17.83 -3.12
CA GLY A 113 5.19 17.92 -1.73
C GLY A 113 4.46 16.65 -1.32
N PRO A 114 4.62 16.25 -0.05
CA PRO A 114 4.04 15.02 0.46
C PRO A 114 2.53 15.02 0.20
N ALA A 115 1.99 13.87 -0.18
CA ALA A 115 0.55 13.68 -0.34
C ALA A 115 -0.15 14.25 0.91
N ARG A 116 -0.90 15.34 0.75
CA ARG A 116 -1.66 15.92 1.85
C ARG A 116 -2.82 14.97 2.15
N VAL A 117 -2.66 14.21 3.22
CA VAL A 117 -3.77 13.53 3.87
C VAL A 117 -4.57 14.62 4.60
N PRO A 118 -5.78 15.00 4.14
CA PRO A 118 -6.52 16.12 4.73
C PRO A 118 -6.90 15.84 6.20
N ALA A 119 -7.17 14.58 6.52
CA ALA A 119 -7.20 14.00 7.86
C ALA A 119 -6.98 12.49 7.71
N GLY A 120 -6.12 11.89 8.53
CA GLY A 120 -5.86 10.45 8.46
C GLY A 120 -4.84 9.98 9.49
N LEU A 121 -4.67 8.66 9.55
CA LEU A 121 -3.75 8.00 10.47
C LEU A 121 -2.46 7.61 9.75
N VAL A 122 -1.32 8.07 10.27
CA VAL A 122 0.02 7.62 9.87
C VAL A 122 0.55 6.71 10.96
N LEU A 123 0.84 5.45 10.64
CA LEU A 123 1.41 4.48 11.57
C LEU A 123 2.89 4.28 11.27
N LEU A 124 3.77 4.62 12.22
CA LEU A 124 5.20 4.36 12.11
C LEU A 124 5.55 3.02 12.73
N VAL A 125 5.92 2.05 11.89
CA VAL A 125 6.25 0.68 12.29
C VAL A 125 7.71 0.38 11.97
N GLY A 126 8.41 -0.24 12.91
CA GLY A 126 9.80 -0.67 12.73
C GLY A 126 10.38 -1.26 14.01
N PRO A 127 11.50 -2.01 13.93
CA PRO A 127 12.17 -2.57 15.12
C PRO A 127 12.50 -1.51 16.18
N PRO A 128 12.68 -1.90 17.45
CA PRO A 128 13.24 -0.99 18.46
C PRO A 128 14.55 -0.36 17.97
N ALA A 129 14.78 0.92 18.33
CA ALA A 129 15.94 1.71 17.90
C ALA A 129 16.11 1.92 16.38
N SER A 130 15.10 1.63 15.54
CA SER A 130 15.15 1.89 14.10
C SER A 130 15.10 3.37 13.69
N GLY A 131 15.11 4.30 14.64
CA GLY A 131 15.10 5.75 14.39
C GLY A 131 13.73 6.39 14.17
N LYS A 132 12.61 5.71 14.49
CA LYS A 132 11.24 6.25 14.35
C LYS A 132 11.06 7.58 15.08
N THR A 133 11.48 7.65 16.34
CA THR A 133 11.40 8.87 17.16
C THR A 133 12.23 10.00 16.57
N SER A 134 13.45 9.70 16.12
CA SER A 134 14.32 10.68 15.47
C SER A 134 13.71 11.19 14.16
N PHE A 135 13.06 10.32 13.39
CA PHE A 135 12.37 10.68 12.16
C PHE A 135 11.17 11.60 12.45
N VAL A 136 10.33 11.26 13.43
CA VAL A 136 9.21 12.13 13.87
C VAL A 136 9.71 13.49 14.33
N ARG A 137 10.76 13.53 15.17
CA ARG A 137 11.37 14.79 15.63
C ARG A 137 11.90 15.63 14.47
N ALA A 138 12.49 15.01 13.45
CA ALA A 138 12.95 15.72 12.26
C ALA A 138 11.78 16.31 11.47
N LEU A 139 10.65 15.59 11.34
CA LEU A 139 9.45 16.09 10.68
C LEU A 139 8.82 17.26 11.46
N ILE A 140 8.78 17.20 12.79
CA ILE A 140 8.30 18.31 13.64
C ILE A 140 9.22 19.52 13.47
N ALA A 141 10.53 19.33 13.59
CA ALA A 141 11.51 20.40 13.45
C ALA A 141 11.48 21.06 12.06
N GLY A 142 11.16 20.28 11.03
CA GLY A 142 10.94 20.77 9.67
C GLY A 142 9.58 21.42 9.42
N GLY A 143 8.70 21.50 10.42
CA GLY A 143 7.34 22.03 10.28
C GLY A 143 6.43 21.19 9.39
N GLN A 144 6.79 19.93 9.14
CA GLN A 144 6.06 19.01 8.26
C GLN A 144 4.90 18.33 8.99
N ILE A 145 5.00 18.19 10.31
CA ILE A 145 3.94 17.73 11.20
C ILE A 145 3.91 18.61 12.46
N ASP A 146 2.72 18.84 13.00
CA ASP A 146 2.58 19.46 14.32
C ASP A 146 2.99 18.43 15.41
N ALA A 147 3.64 18.90 16.47
CA ALA A 147 3.98 18.05 17.61
C ALA A 147 2.72 17.48 18.26
N ASP A 148 1.61 18.23 18.25
CA ASP A 148 0.33 17.79 18.78
C ASP A 148 -0.29 16.60 18.01
N ALA A 149 0.19 16.37 16.78
CA ALA A 149 -0.30 15.31 15.91
C ALA A 149 0.29 13.95 16.29
N VAL A 150 1.35 13.92 17.08
CA VAL A 150 2.02 12.68 17.48
C VAL A 150 1.34 12.08 18.71
N VAL A 151 1.03 10.79 18.63
CA VAL A 151 0.53 10.00 19.75
C VAL A 151 1.54 8.89 20.02
N SER A 152 2.37 9.08 21.03
CA SER A 152 3.45 8.17 21.41
C SER A 152 3.08 7.30 22.61
N SER A 153 3.29 5.99 22.49
CA SER A 153 3.13 5.05 23.60
C SER A 153 4.09 5.32 24.76
N ASP A 154 5.31 5.81 24.47
CA ASP A 154 6.31 6.10 25.50
C ASP A 154 5.95 7.36 26.30
N GLU A 155 5.41 8.38 25.63
CA GLU A 155 4.89 9.59 26.29
C GLU A 155 3.68 9.26 27.15
N ILE A 156 2.73 8.46 26.63
CA ILE A 156 1.57 7.99 27.41
C ILE A 156 2.03 7.17 28.62
N ARG A 157 3.04 6.31 28.47
CA ARG A 157 3.60 5.55 29.59
C ARG A 157 4.18 6.48 30.66
N ALA A 158 4.95 7.48 30.25
CA ALA A 158 5.53 8.46 31.17
C ALA A 158 4.46 9.31 31.88
N GLU A 159 3.36 9.65 31.19
CA GLU A 159 2.23 10.38 31.78
C GLU A 159 1.42 9.55 32.77
N LEU A 160 1.12 8.29 32.42
CA LEU A 160 0.28 7.41 33.24
C LEU A 160 1.04 6.80 34.43
N PHE A 161 2.34 6.57 34.28
CA PHE A 161 3.15 5.78 35.24
C PHE A 161 4.46 6.45 35.68
N GLY A 162 4.80 7.64 35.16
CA GLY A 162 6.03 8.36 35.52
C GLY A 162 7.27 7.96 34.72
N THR A 163 8.38 8.69 34.91
CA THR A 163 9.63 8.60 34.12
C THR A 163 10.72 7.73 34.74
N SER A 164 10.48 7.12 35.90
CA SER A 164 11.47 6.29 36.59
C SER A 164 10.86 4.95 37.01
N PRO A 165 11.52 3.80 36.78
CA PRO A 165 11.14 2.52 37.36
C PRO A 165 11.58 2.43 38.83
N THR A 166 11.39 3.51 39.58
CA THR A 166 11.70 3.57 41.01
C THR A 166 10.45 4.05 41.70
N GLU A 167 9.75 3.10 42.33
CA GLU A 167 8.62 3.29 43.25
C GLU A 167 7.21 3.42 42.63
N ALA A 168 6.88 2.61 41.62
CA ALA A 168 5.50 2.26 41.32
C ALA A 168 5.37 0.73 41.31
N ASP A 169 4.65 0.20 42.30
CA ASP A 169 4.15 -1.17 42.44
C ASP A 169 4.84 -2.24 41.58
N SER A 170 5.81 -2.95 42.19
CA SER A 170 6.35 -4.22 41.68
C SER A 170 5.30 -5.35 41.55
N ASP A 171 4.03 -5.04 41.79
CA ASP A 171 2.86 -5.93 41.71
C ASP A 171 1.93 -5.61 40.53
N ALA A 172 2.22 -4.58 39.71
CA ALA A 172 1.40 -4.26 38.54
C ALA A 172 1.72 -5.21 37.37
N ASP A 173 0.72 -5.97 36.92
CA ASP A 173 0.80 -6.81 35.72
C ASP A 173 1.25 -5.98 34.49
N PRO A 174 2.42 -6.27 33.90
CA PRO A 174 2.94 -5.55 32.72
C PRO A 174 1.93 -5.54 31.57
N ASP A 175 1.16 -6.61 31.40
CA ASP A 175 0.16 -6.72 30.34
C ASP A 175 -1.02 -5.77 30.58
N ALA A 176 -1.41 -5.56 31.84
CA ALA A 176 -2.45 -4.60 32.21
C ALA A 176 -1.97 -3.14 32.05
N ALA A 177 -0.69 -2.86 32.33
CA ALA A 177 -0.10 -1.55 32.09
C ALA A 177 -0.04 -1.24 30.59
N ASP A 178 0.37 -2.21 29.77
CA ASP A 178 0.42 -2.08 28.32
C ASP A 178 -0.98 -1.91 27.71
N ALA A 179 -1.98 -2.66 28.17
CA ALA A 179 -3.36 -2.52 27.72
C ALA A 179 -3.90 -1.08 27.95
N ARG A 180 -3.64 -0.50 29.12
CA ARG A 180 -4.04 0.88 29.43
C ARG A 180 -3.35 1.91 28.52
N ILE A 181 -2.10 1.67 28.14
CA ILE A 181 -1.37 2.54 27.19
C ILE A 181 -1.99 2.44 25.80
N PHE A 182 -2.33 1.24 25.35
CA PHE A 182 -2.97 1.04 24.05
C PHE A 182 -4.38 1.67 24.00
N GLU A 183 -5.20 1.46 25.02
CA GLU A 183 -6.53 2.08 25.12
C GLU A 183 -6.44 3.60 25.09
N GLU A 184 -5.51 4.18 25.84
CA GLU A 184 -5.31 5.63 25.89
C GLU A 184 -4.80 6.19 24.55
N ARG A 185 -3.90 5.45 23.88
CA ARG A 185 -3.41 5.78 22.54
C ARG A 185 -4.56 5.78 21.53
N ASP A 186 -5.36 4.72 21.52
CA ASP A 186 -6.49 4.58 20.61
C ASP A 186 -7.53 5.69 20.85
N ARG A 187 -7.82 6.02 22.12
CA ARG A 187 -8.70 7.13 22.50
C ARG A 187 -8.21 8.47 21.94
N ARG A 188 -6.90 8.77 22.05
CA ARG A 188 -6.29 10.01 21.52
C ARG A 188 -6.33 10.06 19.99
N ILE A 189 -6.02 8.94 19.33
CA ILE A 189 -6.09 8.82 17.86
C ILE A 189 -7.52 9.06 17.38
N VAL A 190 -8.51 8.37 17.96
CA VAL A 190 -9.92 8.52 17.60
C VAL A 190 -10.41 9.96 17.80
N ALA A 191 -10.05 10.59 18.91
CA ALA A 191 -10.42 11.97 19.19
C ALA A 191 -9.87 12.95 18.15
N ARG A 192 -8.60 12.81 17.74
CA ARG A 192 -8.00 13.66 16.70
C ARG A 192 -8.67 13.47 15.35
N LEU A 193 -8.89 12.22 14.95
CA LEU A 193 -9.53 11.90 13.67
C LEU A 193 -10.97 12.42 13.63
N ALA A 194 -11.72 12.32 14.73
CA ALA A 194 -13.07 12.86 14.85
C ALA A 194 -13.11 14.40 14.74
N ALA A 195 -12.05 15.08 15.18
CA ALA A 195 -11.88 16.52 15.04
C ALA A 195 -11.39 16.94 13.63
N GLY A 196 -11.19 15.99 12.71
CA GLY A 196 -10.66 16.26 11.37
C GLY A 196 -9.15 16.53 11.36
N HIS A 197 -8.42 16.13 12.41
CA HIS A 197 -6.98 16.29 12.49
C HIS A 197 -6.26 14.97 12.16
N THR A 198 -5.09 15.08 11.54
CA THR A 198 -4.17 13.96 11.34
C THR A 198 -3.61 13.46 12.66
N ALA A 199 -3.42 12.14 12.77
CA ALA A 199 -2.76 11.49 13.89
C ALA A 199 -1.55 10.69 13.39
N VAL A 200 -0.39 10.88 14.02
CA VAL A 200 0.84 10.13 13.79
C VAL A 200 1.05 9.23 14.98
N ALA A 201 0.81 7.95 14.81
CA ALA A 201 0.93 6.99 15.90
C ALA A 201 2.34 6.36 15.88
N GLU A 202 3.13 6.68 16.91
CA GLU A 202 4.46 6.13 17.10
C GLU A 202 4.38 4.86 17.95
N SER A 203 4.61 3.70 17.34
CA SER A 203 4.59 2.41 18.04
C SER A 203 6.01 1.98 18.37
N THR A 204 6.39 1.95 19.65
CA THR A 204 7.69 1.42 20.08
C THR A 204 7.67 -0.09 20.36
N ASN A 205 6.51 -0.71 20.60
CA ASN A 205 6.38 -2.15 20.76
C ASN A 205 5.13 -2.66 20.04
N VAL A 206 5.33 -3.30 18.89
CA VAL A 206 4.26 -4.06 18.24
C VAL A 206 4.13 -5.37 19.00
N THR A 207 3.07 -5.51 19.80
CA THR A 207 2.74 -6.79 20.44
C THR A 207 2.60 -7.89 19.38
N SER A 208 2.89 -9.12 19.77
CA SER A 208 2.92 -10.31 18.90
C SER A 208 1.65 -10.47 18.05
N GLN A 209 0.51 -9.98 18.54
CA GLN A 209 -0.79 -10.03 17.88
C GLN A 209 -0.91 -9.16 16.62
N ALA A 210 -0.06 -8.15 16.44
CA ALA A 210 -0.07 -7.30 15.25
C ALA A 210 0.87 -7.80 14.13
N ARG A 211 1.39 -9.04 14.25
CA ARG A 211 2.18 -9.75 13.22
C ARG A 211 1.41 -10.84 12.47
N ALA A 212 0.13 -11.05 12.80
CA ALA A 212 -0.72 -12.09 12.19
C ALA A 212 -1.35 -11.61 10.87
#